data_AF-A0A963F8B3-F1
#
_entry.id   AF-A0A963F8B3-F1
#
_cell.length_a   1.000
_cell.length_b   1.000
_cell.length_c   1.000
_cell.angle_alpha   90.00
_cell.angle_beta   90.00
_cell.angle_gamma   90.00
#
_symmetry.space_group_name_H-M   'P 1'
#
loop_
_entity.id
_entity.type
_entity.pdbx_description
1 polymer ?
#
loop_
_entity_poly.entity_id
_entity_poly.type
_entity_poly.pdbx_seq_one_letter_code
_entity_poly.pdbx_strand_id
1 'polypeptide(L)'
;MKKIPSLFKRDYEGTHLVYDEVVEGCEWVLNGEGVATQKYDGTACMIKGGVLFKRYDVKAGRTPPSGAIPCEEQPTGHNKHWPHWVPASK
;
A
#
# COMPACT_ATOMS: atom_id res chain seq x y z
N MET A 1 7.88 2.76 4.35
CA MET A 1 7.22 2.26 3.15
C MET A 1 8.16 2.54 1.99
N LYS A 2 8.68 1.51 1.33
CA LYS A 2 9.36 1.70 0.05
C LYS A 2 8.27 2.07 -0.97
N LYS A 3 8.37 3.24 -1.58
CA LYS A 3 7.40 3.66 -2.61
C LYS A 3 7.55 2.74 -3.81
N ILE A 4 6.42 2.27 -4.34
CA ILE A 4 6.36 1.57 -5.62
C ILE A 4 6.40 2.65 -6.72
N PRO A 5 7.24 2.50 -7.76
CA PRO A 5 7.27 3.45 -8.88
C PRO A 5 5.94 3.44 -9.65
N SER A 6 5.61 4.55 -10.31
CA SER A 6 4.59 4.52 -11.35
C SER A 6 5.10 3.74 -12.57
N LEU A 7 4.18 3.12 -13.33
CA LEU A 7 4.56 2.43 -14.57
C LEU A 7 5.12 3.42 -15.61
N PHE A 8 4.45 4.55 -15.76
CA PHE A 8 4.81 5.60 -16.71
C PHE A 8 5.48 6.78 -16.02
N LYS A 9 6.38 7.47 -16.74
CA LYS A 9 7.04 8.68 -16.30
C LYS A 9 6.03 9.79 -16.09
N ARG A 10 6.30 10.62 -15.09
CA ARG A 10 5.52 11.80 -14.74
C ARG A 10 6.45 12.98 -14.52
N ASP A 11 6.06 14.14 -15.02
CA ASP A 11 6.76 15.39 -14.71
C ASP A 11 6.37 15.86 -13.31
N TYR A 12 7.25 15.65 -12.33
CA TYR A 12 6.99 16.07 -10.94
C TYR A 12 7.29 17.54 -10.67
N GLU A 13 8.07 18.21 -11.52
CA GLU A 13 8.55 19.58 -11.28
C GLU A 13 7.79 20.64 -12.11
N GLY A 14 7.13 20.23 -13.20
CA GLY A 14 6.40 21.11 -14.10
C GLY A 14 4.92 20.79 -14.21
N THR A 15 4.54 20.16 -15.31
CA THR A 15 3.15 20.00 -15.77
C THR A 15 2.32 19.01 -14.95
N HIS A 16 2.96 18.13 -14.17
CA HIS A 16 2.31 17.03 -13.46
C HIS A 16 1.56 16.04 -14.35
N LEU A 17 1.80 16.06 -15.66
CA LEU A 17 1.26 15.13 -16.64
C LEU A 17 2.09 13.85 -16.72
N VAL A 18 1.46 12.79 -17.23
CA VAL A 18 2.06 11.47 -17.45
C VAL A 18 2.40 11.33 -18.94
N TYR A 19 3.54 10.72 -19.24
CA TYR A 19 4.02 10.46 -20.60
C TYR A 19 3.90 8.99 -20.98
N ASP A 20 3.90 8.68 -22.27
CA ASP A 20 4.02 7.32 -22.82
C ASP A 20 5.47 6.81 -22.77
N GLU A 21 6.13 6.99 -21.63
CA GLU A 21 7.48 6.50 -21.41
C GLU A 21 7.48 5.67 -20.14
N VAL A 22 8.01 4.45 -20.19
CA VAL A 22 8.09 3.56 -19.03
C VAL A 22 9.17 4.06 -18.06
N VAL A 23 8.91 3.96 -16.77
CA VAL A 23 9.93 4.20 -15.73
C VAL A 23 10.96 3.08 -15.77
N GLU A 24 12.24 3.44 -15.82
CA GLU A 24 13.35 2.48 -15.85
C GLU A 24 13.21 1.41 -14.75
N GLY A 25 13.29 0.14 -15.15
CA GLY A 25 13.09 -1.02 -14.28
C GLY A 25 11.64 -1.48 -14.15
N CYS A 26 10.69 -0.86 -14.85
CA CYS A 26 9.28 -1.29 -14.91
C CYS A 26 8.92 -1.98 -16.24
N GLU A 27 9.87 -2.22 -17.14
CA GLU A 27 9.65 -2.82 -18.47
C GLU A 27 9.04 -4.22 -18.37
N TRP A 28 9.39 -4.97 -17.32
CA TRP A 28 8.83 -6.29 -17.02
C TRP A 28 7.29 -6.28 -17.01
N VAL A 29 6.67 -5.18 -16.58
CA VAL A 29 5.20 -5.05 -16.56
C VAL A 29 4.62 -5.14 -17.97
N LEU A 30 5.21 -4.44 -18.94
CA LEU A 30 4.75 -4.45 -20.33
C LEU A 30 5.22 -5.70 -21.10
N ASN A 31 6.30 -6.35 -20.65
CA ASN A 31 6.77 -7.62 -21.20
C ASN A 31 5.86 -8.82 -20.84
N GLY A 32 4.72 -8.57 -20.19
CA GLY A 32 3.70 -9.59 -19.88
C GLY A 32 3.88 -10.28 -18.53
N GLU A 33 4.86 -9.88 -17.73
CA GLU A 33 5.03 -10.40 -16.36
C GLU A 33 4.09 -9.69 -15.37
N GLY A 34 3.62 -8.48 -15.70
CA GLY A 34 2.64 -7.74 -14.92
C GLY A 34 1.19 -8.08 -15.28
N VAL A 35 0.31 -8.08 -14.27
CA VAL A 35 -1.14 -8.24 -14.47
C VAL A 35 -1.87 -7.02 -13.90
N ALA A 36 -2.56 -6.27 -14.76
CA ALA A 36 -3.41 -5.17 -14.32
C ALA A 36 -4.62 -5.70 -13.55
N THR A 37 -4.94 -5.06 -12.43
CA THR A 37 -6.09 -5.42 -11.59
C THR A 37 -6.96 -4.20 -11.32
N GLN A 38 -8.23 -4.42 -11.03
CA GLN A 38 -9.15 -3.34 -10.66
C GLN A 38 -8.86 -2.88 -9.23
N LYS A 39 -8.58 -1.59 -9.07
CA LYS A 39 -8.48 -0.97 -7.74
C LYS A 39 -9.87 -0.64 -7.22
N TYR A 40 -10.33 -1.40 -6.21
CA TYR A 40 -11.52 -1.06 -5.45
C TYR A 40 -11.23 0.07 -4.45
N ASP A 41 -12.10 1.06 -4.38
CA ASP A 41 -12.00 2.14 -3.40
C ASP A 41 -12.80 1.78 -2.15
N GLY A 42 -12.13 1.20 -1.17
CA GLY A 42 -12.75 0.70 0.04
C GLY A 42 -11.72 0.36 1.10
N THR A 43 -12.17 -0.38 2.12
CA THR A 43 -11.32 -0.80 3.23
C THR A 43 -10.54 -2.07 2.86
N ALA A 44 -9.22 -2.04 3.04
CA ALA A 44 -8.42 -3.25 2.92
C ALA A 44 -8.79 -4.24 4.04
N CYS A 45 -9.09 -5.48 3.64
CA CYS A 45 -9.55 -6.55 4.52
C CYS A 45 -8.68 -7.80 4.40
N MET A 46 -8.65 -8.60 5.44
CA MET A 46 -7.98 -9.91 5.47
C MET A 46 -8.92 -10.92 6.14
N ILE A 47 -8.97 -12.15 5.61
CA ILE A 47 -9.63 -13.28 6.28
C ILE A 47 -8.54 -14.22 6.77
N LYS A 48 -8.49 -14.50 8.07
CA LYS A 48 -7.52 -15.42 8.67
C LYS A 48 -8.22 -16.25 9.75
N GLY A 49 -8.15 -17.58 9.61
CA GLY A 49 -8.82 -18.50 10.54
C GLY A 49 -10.33 -18.31 10.61
N GLY A 50 -10.98 -17.94 9.49
CA GLY A 50 -12.43 -17.66 9.45
C GLY A 50 -12.84 -16.31 10.05
N VAL A 51 -11.90 -15.50 10.55
CA VAL A 51 -12.17 -14.17 11.11
C VAL A 51 -11.86 -13.10 10.07
N LEU A 52 -12.76 -12.12 9.93
CA LEU A 52 -12.57 -10.93 9.11
C LEU A 52 -11.80 -9.86 9.90
N PHE A 53 -10.79 -9.28 9.26
CA PHE A 53 -9.99 -8.17 9.78
C PHE A 53 -10.11 -6.98 8.86
N LYS A 54 -10.06 -5.77 9.44
CA LYS A 54 -9.88 -4.51 8.72
C LYS A 54 -8.49 -3.95 8.97
N ARG A 55 -7.92 -3.27 7.98
CA ARG A 55 -6.65 -2.57 8.15
C ARG A 55 -6.82 -1.32 9.00
N TYR A 56 -6.02 -1.18 10.04
CA TYR A 56 -5.92 0.00 10.90
C TYR A 56 -4.54 0.62 10.74
N ASP A 57 -4.49 1.91 10.45
CA ASP A 57 -3.22 2.63 10.28
C ASP A 57 -2.87 3.37 11.56
N VAL A 58 -1.86 2.88 12.29
CA VAL A 58 -1.39 3.51 13.52
C VAL A 58 -0.57 4.73 13.14
N LYS A 59 -1.08 5.91 13.51
CA LYS A 59 -0.37 7.18 13.31
C LYS A 59 0.79 7.32 14.30
N ALA A 60 1.80 8.10 13.93
CA ALA A 60 2.96 8.37 14.78
C ALA A 60 2.57 8.77 16.22
N GLY A 61 3.23 8.17 17.20
CA GLY A 61 2.99 8.43 18.62
C GLY A 61 1.74 7.78 19.21
N ARG A 62 1.01 6.95 18.43
CA ARG A 62 -0.13 6.16 18.93
C ARG A 62 0.29 4.72 19.19
N THR A 63 -0.35 4.12 20.19
CA THR A 63 -0.22 2.69 20.48
C THR A 63 -1.26 1.92 19.67
N PRO A 64 -0.89 0.80 19.02
CA PRO A 64 -1.85 -0.06 18.35
C PRO A 64 -2.89 -0.62 19.34
N PRO A 65 -4.12 -0.91 18.90
CA PRO A 65 -5.10 -1.62 19.71
C PRO A 65 -4.57 -2.97 20.23
N SER A 66 -5.07 -3.42 21.38
CA SER A 66 -4.71 -4.75 21.91
C SER A 66 -5.06 -5.85 20.92
N GLY A 67 -4.14 -6.79 20.73
CA GLY A 67 -4.28 -7.89 19.77
C GLY A 67 -4.18 -7.48 18.29
N ALA A 68 -3.81 -6.23 17.97
CA ALA A 68 -3.53 -5.83 16.60
C ALA A 68 -2.32 -6.59 16.05
N ILE A 69 -2.43 -7.08 14.81
CA ILE A 69 -1.37 -7.84 14.15
C ILE A 69 -0.62 -6.87 13.22
N PRO A 70 0.67 -6.59 13.44
CA PRO A 70 1.42 -5.65 12.59
C PRO A 70 1.55 -6.19 11.16
N CYS A 71 1.41 -5.31 10.17
CA CYS A 71 1.65 -5.65 8.76
C CYS A 71 3.15 -5.64 8.41
N GLU A 72 3.97 -4.96 9.22
CA GLU A 72 5.41 -4.82 9.07
C GLU A 72 6.06 -4.87 10.45
N GLU A 73 7.30 -5.38 10.56
CA GLU A 73 7.99 -5.54 11.86
C GLU A 73 8.20 -4.22 12.61
N GLN A 74 8.40 -3.12 11.89
CA GLN A 74 8.64 -1.79 12.46
C GLN A 74 7.85 -0.72 11.70
N PRO A 75 7.57 0.46 12.30
CA PRO A 75 7.02 1.59 11.58
C PRO A 75 7.95 2.02 10.44
N THR A 76 7.41 2.28 9.26
CA THR A 76 8.23 2.61 8.10
C THR A 76 7.88 3.95 7.44
N GLY A 77 8.88 4.57 6.81
CA GLY A 77 8.75 5.87 6.14
C GLY A 77 8.83 7.08 7.08
N HIS A 78 8.91 8.28 6.50
CA HIS A 78 9.14 9.54 7.24
C HIS A 78 8.07 9.81 8.31
N ASN A 79 6.82 9.44 8.02
CA ASN A 79 5.68 9.69 8.91
C ASN A 79 5.47 8.58 9.96
N LYS A 80 6.35 7.57 10.02
CA LYS A 80 6.29 6.44 10.95
C LYS A 80 4.91 5.80 11.06
N HIS A 81 4.23 5.63 9.91
CA HIS A 81 2.97 4.89 9.88
C HIS A 81 3.26 3.41 10.14
N TRP A 82 2.40 2.78 10.93
CA TRP A 82 2.54 1.37 11.27
C TRP A 82 1.19 0.67 11.08
N PRO A 83 0.92 0.14 9.88
CA PRO A 83 -0.35 -0.51 9.59
C PRO A 83 -0.47 -1.85 10.33
N HIS A 84 -1.67 -2.15 10.81
CA HIS A 84 -2.03 -3.38 11.49
C HIS A 84 -3.34 -3.96 10.95
N TRP A 85 -3.56 -5.24 11.20
CA TRP A 85 -4.85 -5.90 11.12
C TRP A 85 -5.52 -5.90 12.49
N VAL A 86 -6.77 -5.45 12.54
CA VAL A 86 -7.62 -5.55 13.73
C VAL A 86 -8.90 -6.30 13.36
N PRO A 87 -9.45 -7.14 14.26
CA PRO A 87 -10.72 -7.81 14.00
C PRO A 87 -11.78 -6.81 13.56
N ALA A 88 -12.49 -7.11 12.47
CA ALA A 88 -13.69 -6.37 12.12
C ALA A 88 -14.76 -6.73 13.15
N SER A 89 -15.18 -5.76 13.95
CA SER A 89 -16.36 -5.93 14.80
C SER A 89 -17.59 -6.11 13.92
N LYS A 90 -18.57 -6.87 14.42
CA LYS A 90 -19.95 -6.72 13.96
C LYS A 90 -20.49 -5.35 14.36
#